data_AF-A0A2T0QI78-F1
#
_entry.id   AF-A0A2T0QI78-F1
#
_cell.length_a   1.000
_cell.length_b   1.000
_cell.length_c   1.000
_cell.angle_alpha   90.00
_cell.angle_beta   90.00
_cell.angle_gamma   90.00
#
_symmetry.space_group_name_H-M   'P 1'
#
loop_
_entity.id
_entity.type
_entity.pdbx_description
1 polymer ?
#
loop_
_entity_poly.entity_id
_entity_poly.type
_entity_poly.pdbx_seq_one_letter_code
_entity_poly.pdbx_strand_id
1 'polypeptide(L)'
;MKKSFVGVGILAAVCTCHGAYAADAAAKGMDLVDGAIVCRSYDLAAWLYGQVNVARHAQRTLSPEQRRQRELITGDDIGQEPRVEDWGCTFVPAGTPLAVEPGNSVPVVSGKLSDGRRFEGVTLPTMVQR
;
A
#
# COMPACT_ATOMS: atom_id res chain seq x y z
N MET A 1 52.87 6.27 41.40
CA MET A 1 53.34 5.17 40.52
C MET A 1 52.14 4.34 40.07
N LYS A 2 52.10 3.93 38.78
CA LYS A 2 51.04 3.18 38.04
C LYS A 2 49.78 4.04 37.75
N LYS A 3 49.41 4.52 36.55
CA LYS A 3 49.41 4.04 35.14
C LYS A 3 48.71 2.68 34.93
N SER A 4 47.52 2.71 34.31
CA SER A 4 47.17 2.02 33.05
C SER A 4 45.64 2.04 32.81
N PHE A 5 45.17 2.70 31.75
CA PHE A 5 44.84 2.18 30.39
C PHE A 5 43.47 1.47 30.33
N VAL A 6 42.44 2.11 29.76
CA VAL A 6 42.00 2.10 28.34
C VAL A 6 40.89 1.07 28.11
N GLY A 7 39.79 1.53 27.53
CA GLY A 7 38.68 0.69 27.08
C GLY A 7 37.51 1.51 26.53
N VAL A 8 37.79 2.46 25.63
CA VAL A 8 36.76 3.11 24.81
C VAL A 8 36.32 2.11 23.75
N GLY A 9 35.14 1.53 23.92
CA GLY A 9 34.48 0.68 22.94
C GLY A 9 33.14 1.29 22.56
N ILE A 10 33.15 2.42 21.87
CA ILE A 10 31.96 2.97 21.22
C ILE A 10 31.73 2.10 19.98
N LEU A 11 30.81 1.14 20.06
CA LEU A 11 30.20 0.54 18.87
C LEU A 11 29.35 1.62 18.20
N ALA A 12 29.96 2.33 17.24
CA ALA A 12 29.23 3.06 16.23
C ALA A 12 28.52 2.03 15.33
N ALA A 13 27.24 1.80 15.59
CA ALA A 13 26.39 1.10 14.64
C ALA A 13 26.32 1.94 13.35
N VAL A 14 26.83 1.34 12.28
CA VAL A 14 26.91 1.89 10.93
C VAL A 14 25.50 2.22 10.42
N CYS A 15 25.13 3.50 10.43
CA CYS A 15 24.03 4.01 9.62
C CYS A 15 24.48 4.04 8.16
N THR A 16 24.15 3.00 7.40
CA THR A 16 24.24 3.04 5.93
C THR A 16 22.98 3.71 5.38
N CYS A 17 23.04 5.03 5.21
CA CYS A 17 22.02 5.80 4.50
C CYS A 17 22.11 5.53 3.00
N HIS A 18 21.53 4.42 2.53
CA HIS A 18 21.25 4.19 1.12
C HIS A 18 19.90 4.83 0.78
N GLY A 19 19.91 6.11 0.39
CA GLY A 19 18.78 6.79 -0.25
C GLY A 19 17.42 6.51 0.39
N ALA A 20 17.30 6.76 1.69
CA ALA A 20 16.02 6.68 2.36
C ALA A 20 15.13 7.80 1.80
N TYR A 21 14.10 7.44 1.04
CA TYR A 21 12.89 8.24 1.07
C TYR A 21 12.55 8.41 2.55
N ALA A 22 12.63 9.63 3.07
CA ALA A 22 12.24 9.91 4.45
C ALA A 22 10.76 9.56 4.54
N ALA A 23 10.46 8.38 5.07
CA ALA A 23 9.09 7.94 5.24
C ALA A 23 8.48 8.79 6.35
N ASP A 24 7.51 9.61 5.98
CA ASP A 24 6.72 10.45 6.87
C ASP A 24 5.30 9.91 7.05
N ALA A 25 4.98 8.81 6.37
CA ALA A 25 3.72 8.11 6.48
C ALA A 25 3.89 6.60 6.26
N ALA A 26 2.81 5.85 6.46
CA ALA A 26 2.70 4.45 6.11
C ALA A 26 1.42 4.16 5.33
N ALA A 27 1.47 3.19 4.43
CA ALA A 27 0.28 2.67 3.77
C ALA A 27 -0.65 2.05 4.83
N LYS A 28 -1.92 2.42 4.77
CA LYS A 28 -2.94 1.98 5.70
C LYS A 28 -4.07 1.32 4.93
N GLY A 29 -4.53 0.18 5.42
CA GLY A 29 -5.73 -0.45 4.89
C GLY A 29 -6.99 0.36 5.18
N MET A 30 -8.00 0.18 4.33
CA MET A 30 -9.34 0.73 4.48
C MET A 30 -10.38 -0.35 4.10
N ASP A 31 -11.38 -0.51 4.96
CA ASP A 31 -12.42 -1.56 4.86
C ASP A 31 -11.83 -2.97 4.69
N LEU A 32 -12.07 -3.61 3.55
CA LEU A 32 -11.58 -4.94 3.22
C LEU A 32 -10.24 -4.90 2.47
N VAL A 33 -9.67 -3.71 2.22
CA VAL A 33 -8.43 -3.51 1.48
C VAL A 33 -7.27 -3.33 2.45
N ASP A 34 -6.41 -4.34 2.58
CA ASP A 34 -5.30 -4.40 3.55
C ASP A 34 -4.02 -3.68 3.06
N GLY A 35 -4.17 -2.46 2.58
CA GLY A 35 -3.08 -1.65 2.05
C GLY A 35 -3.58 -0.40 1.34
N ALA A 36 -2.72 0.20 0.53
CA ALA A 36 -3.04 1.33 -0.32
C ALA A 36 -3.00 0.92 -1.81
N ILE A 37 -3.89 1.48 -2.62
CA ILE A 37 -3.85 1.34 -4.08
C ILE A 37 -3.26 2.65 -4.63
N VAL A 38 -2.08 2.56 -5.24
CA VAL A 38 -1.37 3.71 -5.81
C VAL A 38 -1.50 3.69 -7.32
N CYS A 39 -2.10 4.73 -7.90
CA CYS A 39 -2.39 4.83 -9.33
C CYS A 39 -1.84 6.12 -9.93
N ARG A 40 -1.83 6.22 -11.27
CA ARG A 40 -1.46 7.46 -11.97
C ARG A 40 -2.50 8.59 -11.84
N SER A 41 -3.75 8.27 -11.48
CA SER A 41 -4.81 9.25 -11.26
C SER A 41 -5.65 8.87 -10.04
N TYR A 42 -6.23 9.89 -9.40
CA TYR A 42 -7.12 9.72 -8.26
C TYR A 42 -8.39 8.94 -8.63
N ASP A 43 -9.02 9.28 -9.76
CA ASP A 43 -10.27 8.64 -10.20
C ASP A 43 -10.09 7.13 -10.41
N LEU A 44 -8.93 6.72 -10.96
CA LEU A 44 -8.60 5.31 -11.14
C LEU A 44 -8.35 4.62 -9.80
N ALA A 45 -7.64 5.28 -8.86
CA ALA A 45 -7.44 4.76 -7.51
C ALA A 45 -8.78 4.55 -6.77
N ALA A 46 -9.67 5.53 -6.85
CA ALA A 46 -11.00 5.48 -6.24
C ALA A 46 -11.87 4.37 -6.86
N TRP A 47 -11.90 4.27 -8.20
CA TRP A 47 -12.64 3.25 -8.90
C TRP A 47 -12.12 1.84 -8.57
N LEU A 48 -10.80 1.61 -8.65
CA LEU A 48 -10.21 0.30 -8.33
C LEU A 48 -10.44 -0.11 -6.88
N TYR A 49 -10.28 0.83 -5.94
CA TYR A 49 -10.61 0.58 -4.55
C TYR A 49 -12.06 0.11 -4.41
N GLY A 50 -13.02 0.78 -5.07
CA GLY A 50 -14.41 0.36 -5.08
C GLY A 50 -14.61 -1.06 -5.61
N GLN A 51 -13.98 -1.40 -6.74
CA GLN A 51 -14.07 -2.75 -7.33
C GLN A 51 -13.48 -3.82 -6.41
N VAL A 52 -12.29 -3.59 -5.84
CA VAL A 52 -11.64 -4.51 -4.89
C VAL A 52 -12.51 -4.69 -3.65
N ASN A 53 -13.05 -3.61 -3.10
CA ASN A 53 -13.88 -3.68 -1.90
C ASN A 53 -15.19 -4.45 -2.16
N VAL A 54 -15.85 -4.21 -3.30
CA VAL A 54 -17.04 -4.97 -3.73
C VAL A 54 -16.72 -6.45 -3.89
N ALA A 55 -15.61 -6.79 -4.56
CA ALA A 55 -15.21 -8.17 -4.77
C ALA A 55 -14.94 -8.91 -3.45
N ARG A 56 -14.16 -8.30 -2.56
CA ARG A 56 -13.89 -8.87 -1.23
C ARG A 56 -15.14 -8.97 -0.38
N HIS A 57 -16.05 -8.00 -0.49
CA HIS A 57 -17.33 -8.06 0.21
C HIS A 57 -18.17 -9.23 -0.29
N ALA A 58 -18.32 -9.38 -1.61
CA ALA A 58 -19.04 -10.47 -2.24
C ALA A 58 -18.48 -11.85 -1.84
N GLN A 59 -17.16 -11.99 -1.79
CA GLN A 59 -16.49 -13.21 -1.33
C GLN A 59 -16.78 -13.54 0.14
N ARG A 60 -16.95 -12.53 1.01
CA ARG A 60 -17.25 -12.72 2.44
C ARG A 60 -18.72 -12.97 2.73
N THR A 61 -19.62 -12.37 1.94
CA THR A 61 -21.07 -12.41 2.24
C THR A 61 -21.83 -13.45 1.44
N LEU A 62 -21.36 -13.84 0.26
CA LEU A 62 -22.07 -14.77 -0.62
C LEU A 62 -21.37 -16.12 -0.66
N SER A 63 -22.16 -17.20 -0.62
CA SER A 63 -21.64 -18.53 -0.89
C SER A 63 -21.17 -18.67 -2.35
N PRO A 64 -20.29 -19.63 -2.67
CA PRO A 64 -19.87 -19.87 -4.05
C PRO A 64 -21.04 -20.15 -5.01
N GLU A 65 -22.10 -20.81 -4.52
CA GLU A 65 -23.31 -21.06 -5.31
C GLU A 65 -24.06 -19.76 -5.60
N GLN A 66 -24.24 -18.89 -4.60
CA GLN A 66 -24.91 -17.60 -4.79
C GLN A 66 -24.14 -16.69 -5.76
N ARG A 67 -22.80 -16.70 -5.70
CA ARG A 67 -21.98 -15.96 -6.67
C ARG A 67 -22.16 -16.48 -8.09
N ARG A 68 -22.13 -17.79 -8.28
CA ARG A 68 -22.39 -18.43 -9.58
C ARG A 68 -23.80 -18.13 -10.10
N GLN A 69 -24.82 -18.19 -9.23
CA GLN A 69 -26.19 -17.85 -9.63
C GLN A 69 -26.29 -16.40 -10.08
N ARG A 70 -25.63 -15.47 -9.39
CA ARG A 70 -25.60 -14.06 -9.84
C ARG A 70 -24.85 -13.89 -11.15
N GLU A 71 -23.70 -14.53 -11.32
CA GLU A 71 -22.93 -14.51 -12.58
C GLU A 71 -23.79 -14.95 -13.77
N LEU A 72 -24.61 -16.00 -13.60
CA LEU A 72 -25.55 -16.44 -14.64
C LEU A 72 -26.62 -15.40 -14.99
N ILE A 73 -26.96 -14.50 -14.06
CA ILE A 73 -27.98 -13.45 -14.25
C ILE A 73 -27.34 -12.18 -14.83
N THR A 74 -26.21 -11.73 -14.27
CA THR A 74 -25.58 -10.45 -14.60
C THR A 74 -24.50 -10.56 -15.67
N GLY A 75 -24.00 -11.76 -15.94
CA GLY A 75 -22.88 -12.02 -16.87
C GLY A 75 -21.49 -11.83 -16.27
N ASP A 76 -21.39 -11.36 -15.01
CA ASP A 76 -20.13 -10.99 -14.36
C ASP A 76 -19.97 -11.65 -12.98
N ASP A 77 -18.80 -12.21 -12.68
CA ASP A 77 -18.45 -12.67 -11.32
C ASP A 77 -18.03 -11.47 -10.46
N ILE A 78 -18.99 -10.93 -9.71
CA ILE A 78 -18.73 -9.82 -8.77
C ILE A 78 -17.74 -10.18 -7.66
N GLY A 79 -17.43 -11.46 -7.44
CA GLY A 79 -16.43 -11.91 -6.48
C GLY A 79 -15.03 -11.99 -7.07
N GLN A 80 -14.87 -11.79 -8.38
CA GLN A 80 -13.55 -11.75 -8.98
C GLN A 80 -12.86 -10.42 -8.65
N GLU A 81 -11.83 -10.50 -7.81
CA GLU A 81 -11.04 -9.31 -7.47
C GLU A 81 -10.20 -8.88 -8.68
N PRO A 82 -10.30 -7.60 -9.10
CA PRO A 82 -9.47 -7.10 -10.19
C PRO A 82 -8.00 -7.04 -9.77
N ARG A 83 -7.10 -7.40 -10.68
CA ARG A 83 -5.67 -7.18 -10.49
C ARG A 83 -5.36 -5.73 -10.80
N VAL A 84 -4.94 -4.97 -9.78
CA VAL A 84 -4.71 -3.53 -9.92
C VAL A 84 -3.57 -3.22 -10.91
N GLU A 85 -2.64 -4.16 -11.09
CA GLU A 85 -1.52 -4.05 -12.04
C GLU A 85 -1.98 -3.99 -13.49
N ASP A 86 -3.12 -4.63 -13.83
CA ASP A 86 -3.66 -4.63 -15.19
C ASP A 86 -4.11 -3.20 -15.62
N TRP A 87 -4.27 -2.30 -14.64
CA TRP A 87 -4.62 -0.88 -14.82
C TRP A 87 -3.41 0.06 -14.64
N GLY A 88 -2.21 -0.49 -14.47
CA GLY A 88 -1.00 0.29 -14.19
C GLY A 88 -0.97 0.90 -12.79
N CYS A 89 -1.72 0.33 -11.85
CA CYS A 89 -1.66 0.68 -10.44
C CYS A 89 -0.81 -0.32 -9.67
N THR A 90 -0.41 0.06 -8.45
CA THR A 90 0.38 -0.77 -7.54
C THR A 90 -0.39 -0.97 -6.25
N PHE A 91 -0.56 -2.23 -5.84
CA PHE A 91 -1.00 -2.54 -4.49
C PHE A 91 0.20 -2.41 -3.54
N VAL A 92 0.07 -1.52 -2.56
CA VAL A 92 1.09 -1.27 -1.54
C VAL A 92 0.58 -1.85 -0.21
N PRO A 93 1.20 -2.92 0.32
CA PRO A 93 0.75 -3.56 1.55
C PRO A 93 0.70 -2.59 2.74
N ALA A 94 -0.26 -2.79 3.65
CA ALA A 94 -0.32 -2.00 4.87
C ALA A 94 1.00 -2.05 5.67
N GLY A 95 1.36 -0.94 6.30
CA GLY A 95 2.63 -0.76 7.01
C GLY A 95 3.83 -0.45 6.10
N THR A 96 3.67 -0.47 4.78
CA THR A 96 4.75 -0.06 3.86
C THR A 96 5.05 1.43 4.07
N PRO A 97 6.31 1.82 4.32
CA PRO A 97 6.69 3.22 4.47
C PRO A 97 6.44 4.02 3.19
N LEU A 98 5.84 5.21 3.33
CA LEU A 98 5.51 6.13 2.26
C LEU A 98 6.19 7.48 2.48
N ALA A 99 6.66 8.11 1.40
CA ALA A 99 6.93 9.54 1.36
C ALA A 99 5.73 10.25 0.73
N VAL A 100 5.16 11.24 1.42
CA VAL A 100 4.00 12.01 0.94
C VAL A 100 4.45 13.38 0.45
N GLU A 101 4.02 13.76 -0.76
CA GLU A 101 4.30 15.09 -1.28
C GLU A 101 3.45 16.15 -0.56
N PRO A 102 4.06 17.20 0.02
CA PRO A 102 3.34 18.25 0.73
C PRO A 102 2.59 19.16 -0.25
N GLY A 103 1.55 19.86 0.26
CA GLY A 103 0.83 20.89 -0.49
C GLY A 103 -0.26 20.41 -1.43
N ASN A 104 -0.41 19.08 -1.62
CA ASN A 104 -1.46 18.50 -2.45
C ASN A 104 -2.72 18.16 -1.63
N SER A 105 -3.90 18.42 -2.18
CA SER A 105 -5.19 18.04 -1.56
C SER A 105 -5.43 16.52 -1.60
N VAL A 106 -4.89 15.85 -2.62
CA VAL A 106 -4.89 14.39 -2.76
C VAL A 106 -3.47 13.89 -2.50
N PRO A 107 -3.26 12.83 -1.71
CA PRO A 107 -1.91 12.33 -1.43
C PRO A 107 -1.24 11.80 -2.69
N VAL A 108 -0.17 12.49 -3.09
CA VAL A 108 0.85 11.95 -3.99
C VAL A 108 1.88 11.25 -3.10
N VAL A 109 2.12 9.97 -3.36
CA VAL A 109 2.94 9.10 -2.53
C VAL A 109 3.99 8.40 -3.38
N SER A 110 5.15 8.17 -2.78
CA SER A 110 6.21 7.35 -3.37
C SER A 110 6.87 6.46 -2.32
N GLY A 111 7.53 5.40 -2.77
CA GLY A 111 8.21 4.49 -1.87
C GLY A 111 8.80 3.28 -2.56
N LYS A 112 9.09 2.26 -1.75
CA LYS A 112 9.69 1.00 -2.19
C LYS A 112 8.96 -0.17 -1.53
N LEU A 113 8.55 -1.13 -2.33
CA LEU A 113 7.97 -2.39 -1.86
C LEU A 113 9.04 -3.28 -1.22
N SER A 114 8.61 -4.32 -0.50
CA SER A 114 9.49 -5.29 0.15
C SER A 114 10.41 -6.05 -0.83
N ASP A 115 9.94 -6.25 -2.07
CA ASP A 115 10.72 -6.84 -3.17
C ASP A 115 11.71 -5.87 -3.83
N GLY A 116 11.67 -4.61 -3.42
CA GLY A 116 12.55 -3.56 -3.88
C GLY A 116 12.08 -2.77 -5.11
N ARG A 117 10.91 -3.08 -5.68
CA ARG A 117 10.28 -2.25 -6.71
C ARG A 117 9.89 -0.89 -6.13
N ARG A 118 10.11 0.16 -6.93
CA ARG A 118 9.67 1.52 -6.59
C ARG A 118 8.26 1.75 -7.10
N PHE A 119 7.51 2.57 -6.38
CA PHE A 119 6.22 3.05 -6.84
C PHE A 119 6.12 4.55 -6.58
N GLU A 120 5.28 5.19 -7.38
CA GLU A 120 4.94 6.60 -7.28
C GLU A 120 3.55 6.80 -7.88
N GLY A 121 2.74 7.64 -7.26
CA GLY A 121 1.42 7.98 -7.78
C GLY A 121 0.51 8.54 -6.71
N VAL A 122 -0.78 8.45 -6.96
CA VAL A 122 -1.84 9.01 -6.14
C VAL A 122 -2.61 7.88 -5.45
N THR A 123 -2.99 8.10 -4.20
CA THR A 123 -3.84 7.17 -3.42
C THR A 123 -4.99 7.91 -2.74
N LEU A 124 -5.90 7.15 -2.14
CA LEU A 124 -7.00 7.69 -1.33
C LEU A 124 -6.45 8.25 0.00
N PRO A 125 -6.91 9.45 0.45
CA PRO A 125 -6.47 10.06 1.71
C PRO A 125 -6.55 9.14 2.93
N THR A 126 -7.58 8.32 3.00
CA THR A 126 -7.86 7.39 4.10
C THR A 126 -6.96 6.15 4.11
N MET A 127 -6.23 5.89 3.02
CA MET A 127 -5.26 4.79 2.89
C MET A 127 -3.83 5.21 3.27
N VAL A 128 -3.65 6.40 3.84
CA VAL A 128 -2.37 6.91 4.33
C VAL A 128 -2.48 7.17 5.83
N GLN A 129 -1.56 6.60 6.60
CA GLN A 129 -1.38 6.90 8.02
C GLN A 129 -0.20 7.84 8.17
N ARG A 130 -0.48 9.08 8.62
CA ARG A 130 0.51 10.09 8.99
C ARG A 130 0.78 10.05 10.50
#